data_AF-A0A7J8T4A5-F1
#
_entry.id   AF-A0A7J8T4A5-F1
#
_cell.length_a   1.000
_cell.length_b   1.000
_cell.length_c   1.000
_cell.angle_alpha   90.00
_cell.angle_beta   90.00
_cell.angle_gamma   90.00
#
_symmetry.space_group_name_H-M   'P 1'
#
loop_
_entity.id
_entity.type
_entity.pdbx_description
1 polymer ?
#
loop_
_entity_poly.entity_id
_entity_poly.type
_entity_poly.pdbx_seq_one_letter_code
_entity_poly.pdbx_strand_id
1 'polypeptide(L)'
;MLIDSYGLGDDPLKMNYTTIMRMMKYMPPPPEKDEIGFFPHTDKPFSTLICENQIPGLEIELNNGQWIRLTNLSPSSFVFVVGDPLM
;
A
#
# COMPACT_ATOMS: atom_id res chain seq x y z
N MET A 1 18.46 -1.33 5.18
CA MET A 1 17.14 -0.69 5.08
C MET A 1 16.11 -1.83 5.05
N LEU A 2 15.21 -1.90 6.03
CA LEU A 2 14.42 -3.08 6.44
C LEU A 2 15.24 -4.30 6.89
N ILE A 3 16.01 -4.97 6.03
CA ILE A 3 16.84 -6.13 6.44
C ILE A 3 17.91 -5.72 7.45
N ASP A 4 18.67 -4.65 7.16
CA ASP A 4 19.69 -4.14 8.08
C ASP A 4 19.09 -3.67 9.42
N SER A 5 17.84 -3.18 9.44
CA SER A 5 17.22 -2.73 10.70
C SER A 5 16.88 -3.89 11.64
N TYR A 6 16.80 -5.12 11.12
CA TYR A 6 16.68 -6.34 11.93
C TYR A 6 18.05 -6.97 12.25
N GLY A 7 19.17 -6.35 11.82
CA GLY A 7 20.52 -6.86 12.09
C GLY A 7 20.87 -8.15 11.34
N LEU A 8 20.15 -8.45 10.25
CA LEU A 8 20.26 -9.73 9.54
C LEU A 8 21.49 -9.87 8.63
N GLY A 9 22.38 -8.87 8.60
CA GLY A 9 23.62 -8.91 7.83
C GLY A 9 23.41 -8.98 6.31
N ASP A 10 24.51 -9.17 5.57
CA ASP A 10 24.55 -9.21 4.10
C ASP A 10 24.26 -10.60 3.51
N ASP A 11 23.66 -11.55 4.27
CA ASP A 11 23.27 -12.82 3.66
C ASP A 11 22.23 -12.49 2.59
N PRO A 12 22.57 -12.62 1.29
CA PRO A 12 21.69 -12.15 0.27
C PRO A 12 20.52 -13.10 0.31
N LEU A 13 19.36 -12.59 0.72
CA LEU A 13 18.08 -13.13 0.31
C LEU A 13 18.15 -13.26 -1.22
N LYS A 14 18.64 -14.39 -1.72
CA LYS A 14 18.49 -14.87 -3.10
C LYS A 14 17.03 -15.26 -3.26
N MET A 15 16.16 -14.28 -3.01
CA MET A 15 14.74 -14.38 -3.21
C MET A 15 14.52 -14.13 -4.68
N ASN A 16 14.15 -15.17 -5.39
CA ASN A 16 13.46 -14.99 -6.67
C ASN A 16 12.11 -14.36 -6.33
N TYR A 17 12.00 -13.05 -6.53
CA TYR A 17 10.75 -12.33 -6.39
C TYR A 17 10.14 -12.10 -7.77
N THR A 18 8.82 -12.20 -7.82
CA THR A 18 8.05 -11.81 -9.01
C THR A 18 7.36 -10.49 -8.68
N THR A 19 7.63 -9.47 -9.47
CA THR A 19 6.96 -8.17 -9.33
C THR A 19 5.77 -8.12 -10.27
N ILE A 20 4.62 -7.72 -9.74
CA ILE A 20 3.42 -7.42 -10.54
C ILE A 20 3.26 -5.91 -10.57
N MET A 21 3.14 -5.34 -11.76
CA MET A 21 2.76 -3.94 -11.94
C MET A 21 1.27 -3.87 -12.25
N ARG A 22 0.54 -3.03 -11.51
CA ARG A 22 -0.87 -2.75 -11.77
C ARG A 22 -1.08 -1.24 -11.93
N MET A 23 -1.72 -0.84 -13.02
CA MET A 23 -2.22 0.51 -13.22
C MET A 23 -3.74 0.50 -13.03
N MET A 24 -4.25 1.41 -12.19
CA MET A 24 -5.68 1.48 -11.87
C MET A 24 -6.19 2.90 -12.14
N LYS A 25 -7.43 2.98 -12.63
CA LYS A 25 -8.17 4.22 -12.79
C LYS A 25 -9.52 4.06 -12.10
N TYR A 26 -9.79 4.93 -11.14
CA TYR A 26 -11.08 5.00 -10.46
C TYR A 26 -11.90 6.14 -11.04
N MET A 27 -13.20 5.90 -11.22
CA MET A 27 -14.15 6.93 -11.62
C MET A 27 -14.74 7.59 -10.38
N PRO A 28 -15.10 8.89 -10.43
CA PRO A 28 -15.74 9.54 -9.31
C PRO A 28 -17.08 8.87 -9.00
N PRO A 29 -17.44 8.71 -7.71
CA PRO A 29 -18.72 8.15 -7.34
C PRO A 29 -19.86 9.13 -7.66
N PRO A 30 -21.12 8.67 -7.68
CA PRO A 30 -22.29 9.55 -7.78
C PRO A 30 -22.30 10.61 -6.66
N PRO A 31 -22.86 11.82 -6.88
CA PRO A 31 -22.75 12.95 -5.95
C PRO A 31 -23.27 12.72 -4.52
N GLU A 32 -24.13 11.71 -4.33
CA GLU A 32 -24.83 11.43 -3.08
C GLU A 32 -24.39 10.11 -2.41
N LYS A 33 -23.33 9.48 -2.90
CA LYS A 33 -22.85 8.20 -2.37
C LYS A 33 -21.34 8.18 -2.23
N ASP A 34 -20.88 7.83 -1.03
CA ASP A 34 -19.54 7.31 -0.85
C ASP A 34 -19.54 5.84 -1.29
N GLU A 35 -18.82 5.53 -2.36
CA GLU A 35 -18.68 4.17 -2.86
C GLU A 35 -17.25 3.64 -2.60
N ILE A 36 -17.19 2.37 -2.18
CA ILE A 36 -15.94 1.65 -2.00
C ILE A 36 -15.39 1.32 -3.40
N GLY A 37 -14.35 2.03 -3.82
CA GLY A 37 -13.69 1.80 -5.12
C GLY A 37 -12.87 0.51 -5.17
N PHE A 38 -12.33 0.09 -4.04
CA PHE A 38 -11.62 -1.18 -3.87
C PHE A 38 -11.85 -1.71 -2.47
N PHE A 39 -12.25 -2.99 -2.36
CA PHE A 39 -12.63 -3.55 -1.07
C PHE A 39 -11.44 -3.59 -0.09
N PRO A 40 -11.69 -3.44 1.21
CA PRO A 40 -10.71 -3.70 2.26
C PRO A 40 -9.99 -5.04 2.05
N HIS A 41 -8.66 -5.02 2.08
CA HIS A 41 -7.83 -6.21 1.90
C HIS A 41 -6.42 -5.95 2.45
N THR A 42 -5.67 -7.03 2.63
CA THR A 42 -4.22 -7.02 2.77
C THR A 42 -3.56 -7.48 1.47
N ASP A 43 -2.29 -7.10 1.30
CA ASP A 43 -1.53 -7.44 0.10
C ASP A 43 -0.86 -8.80 0.23
N LYS A 44 -1.14 -9.69 -0.72
CA LYS A 44 -0.51 -11.03 -0.80
C LYS A 44 0.99 -11.01 -1.12
N PRO A 45 1.52 -10.10 -1.98
CA PRO A 45 2.95 -10.00 -2.20
C PRO A 45 3.70 -9.61 -0.92
N PHE A 46 5.01 -9.81 -0.89
CA PHE A 46 5.87 -9.41 0.24
C PHE A 46 5.74 -7.91 0.60
N SER A 47 5.58 -7.06 -0.41
CA SER A 47 5.39 -5.63 -0.24
C SER A 47 4.78 -5.02 -1.49
N THR A 48 4.10 -3.88 -1.32
CA THR A 48 3.55 -3.08 -2.42
C THR A 48 4.02 -1.64 -2.32
N LEU A 49 4.31 -1.04 -3.48
CA LEU A 49 4.52 0.38 -3.63
C LEU A 49 3.27 0.99 -4.29
N ILE A 50 2.61 1.90 -3.58
CA ILE A 50 1.47 2.63 -4.11
C ILE A 50 1.91 4.06 -4.43
N CYS A 51 1.80 4.41 -5.71
CA CYS A 51 1.96 5.77 -6.21
C CYS A 51 0.58 6.33 -6.49
N GLU A 52 -0.01 7.03 -5.53
CA GLU A 52 -1.29 7.72 -5.73
C GLU A 52 -1.12 9.01 -6.54
N ASN A 53 -2.20 9.44 -7.17
CA ASN A 53 -2.30 10.81 -7.65
C ASN A 53 -2.67 11.75 -6.47
N GLN A 54 -2.80 13.04 -6.73
CA GLN A 54 -3.14 14.02 -5.68
C GLN A 54 -4.63 14.00 -5.28
N ILE A 55 -5.36 12.92 -5.60
CA ILE A 55 -6.77 12.74 -5.22
C ILE A 55 -6.80 11.76 -4.03
N PRO A 56 -7.21 12.19 -2.84
CA PRO A 56 -7.28 11.31 -1.67
C PRO A 56 -8.29 10.20 -1.88
N GLY A 57 -7.87 8.95 -1.68
CA GLY A 57 -8.75 7.77 -1.78
C GLY A 57 -8.27 6.57 -0.98
N LEU A 58 -6.96 6.44 -0.76
CA LEU A 58 -6.40 5.39 0.08
C LEU A 58 -6.71 5.60 1.57
N GLU A 59 -7.30 4.57 2.16
CA GLU A 59 -7.53 4.47 3.61
C GLU A 59 -6.82 3.23 4.17
N ILE A 60 -6.33 3.35 5.40
CA ILE A 60 -5.65 2.28 6.12
C ILE A 60 -6.42 2.01 7.41
N GLU A 61 -6.74 0.74 7.66
CA GLU A 61 -7.31 0.28 8.92
C GLU A 61 -6.22 0.19 9.99
N LEU A 62 -6.46 0.80 11.14
CA LEU A 62 -5.62 0.68 12.32
C LEU A 62 -6.02 -0.55 13.15
N ASN A 63 -5.12 -1.01 14.01
CA ASN A 63 -5.37 -2.17 14.88
C ASN A 63 -6.61 -2.04 15.80
N ASN A 64 -7.13 -0.83 15.99
CA ASN A 64 -8.35 -0.56 16.75
C ASN A 64 -9.63 -0.53 15.90
N GLY A 65 -9.55 -0.91 14.62
CA GLY A 65 -10.65 -0.90 13.65
C GLY A 65 -11.02 0.48 13.10
N GLN A 66 -10.26 1.53 13.45
CA GLN A 66 -10.46 2.85 12.87
C GLN A 66 -9.76 2.96 11.52
N TRP A 67 -10.40 3.65 10.59
CA TRP A 67 -9.84 3.92 9.28
C TRP A 67 -9.22 5.31 9.24
N ILE A 68 -7.98 5.41 8.77
CA ILE A 68 -7.30 6.67 8.50
C ILE A 68 -7.21 6.90 7.00
N ARG A 69 -7.69 8.05 6.53
CA ARG A 69 -7.53 8.47 5.15
C ARG A 69 -6.18 9.15 4.98
N LEU A 70 -5.36 8.65 4.05
CA LEU A 70 -4.12 9.33 3.69
C LEU A 70 -4.44 10.57 2.86
N THR A 71 -3.90 11.71 3.28
CA THR A 71 -4.12 13.00 2.64
C THR A 71 -2.78 13.73 2.51
N ASN A 72 -2.71 14.68 1.57
CA ASN A 72 -1.54 15.56 1.39
C ASN A 72 -0.21 14.83 1.11
N LEU A 73 -0.25 13.70 0.41
CA LEU A 73 0.95 13.02 -0.05
C LEU A 73 1.68 13.90 -1.08
N SER A 74 3.00 14.04 -0.93
CA SER A 74 3.81 14.75 -1.93
C SER A 74 3.79 14.00 -3.26
N PRO A 75 3.80 14.69 -4.43
CA PRO A 75 3.87 14.06 -5.74
C PRO A 75 5.11 13.18 -5.96
N SER A 76 6.17 13.38 -5.16
CA SER A 76 7.40 12.60 -5.19
C SER A 76 7.46 11.49 -4.13
N SER A 77 6.37 11.28 -3.38
CA SER A 77 6.27 10.24 -2.36
C SER A 77 5.51 9.02 -2.88
N PHE A 78 5.74 7.90 -2.22
CA PHE A 78 5.00 6.66 -2.41
C PHE A 78 4.65 6.08 -1.04
N VAL A 79 3.60 5.27 -0.99
CA VAL A 79 3.25 4.49 0.19
C VAL A 79 3.87 3.10 0.05
N PHE A 80 4.65 2.69 1.04
CA PHE A 80 5.16 1.33 1.15
C PHE A 80 4.23 0.53 2.07
N VAL A 81 3.61 -0.52 1.54
CA VAL A 81 2.74 -1.43 2.29
C VAL A 81 3.48 -2.74 2.52
N VAL A 82 3.48 -3.18 3.77
CA VAL A 82 3.97 -4.51 4.17
C VAL A 82 2.87 -5.52 3.89
N GLY A 83 3.17 -6.56 3.12
CA GLY A 83 2.18 -7.59 2.80
C GLY A 83 2.22 -8.78 3.74
N ASP A 84 1.29 -9.70 3.52
CA ASP A 84 1.03 -10.87 4.36
C ASP A 84 2.29 -11.70 4.71
N PRO A 85 3.26 -11.93 3.80
CA PRO A 85 4.43 -12.76 4.11
C PRO A 85 5.36 -12.20 5.20
N LEU A 86 5.18 -10.94 5.59
CA LEU A 86 5.98 -10.25 6.61
C LEU A 86 5.23 -9.99 7.92
N MET A 87 3.96 -10.39 8.02
CA MET A 87 3.14 -10.27 9.23
C MET A 87 3.16 -11.52 10.10
#